data_AF-A0A1A6GI81-F1
#
_entry.id   AF-A0A1A6GI81-F1
#
_cell.length_a   1.000
_cell.length_b   1.000
_cell.length_c   1.000
_cell.angle_alpha   90.00
_cell.angle_beta   90.00
_cell.angle_gamma   90.00
#
_symmetry.space_group_name_H-M   'P 1'
#
loop_
_entity.id
_entity.type
_entity.pdbx_description
1 polymer ?
#
loop_
_entity_poly.entity_id
_entity_poly.type
_entity_poly.pdbx_seq_one_letter_code
_entity_poly.pdbx_strand_id
1 'polypeptide(L)'
;MTAPALALDAKPPRHRKKTYTFWWCFLGICAEALLFLLSTLSDACELPPPFEAMEPKHEPKPYYEVGETIEYKCKKGYIFLYPFIMVATCEPNHTWVPISDHGCAKIECTSLADPKFGKIHLLDGKISWGSRAQFTCMD
;
A
#
# COMPACT_ATOMS: atom_id res chain seq x y z
N MET A 1 -35.44 -54.90 -60.17
CA MET A 1 -35.32 -53.48 -59.80
C MET A 1 -35.98 -53.32 -58.44
N THR A 2 -35.24 -53.55 -57.35
CA THR A 2 -34.51 -52.52 -56.56
C THR A 2 -35.45 -51.59 -55.77
N ALA A 3 -35.89 -52.11 -54.61
CA ALA A 3 -35.83 -51.59 -53.22
C ALA A 3 -36.07 -50.08 -52.91
N PRO A 4 -36.17 -49.68 -51.63
CA PRO A 4 -37.13 -50.01 -50.56
C PRO A 4 -37.62 -48.71 -49.84
N ALA A 5 -38.41 -48.78 -48.76
CA ALA A 5 -38.26 -47.88 -47.60
C ALA A 5 -39.17 -48.30 -46.42
N LEU A 6 -38.53 -48.71 -45.32
CA LEU A 6 -39.08 -48.66 -43.97
C LEU A 6 -38.95 -47.24 -43.45
N ALA A 7 -40.01 -46.67 -42.87
CA ALA A 7 -39.90 -45.53 -41.96
C ALA A 7 -41.16 -45.40 -41.08
N LEU A 8 -40.99 -45.57 -39.77
CA LEU A 8 -41.53 -44.70 -38.72
C LEU A 8 -41.08 -45.28 -37.37
N ASP A 9 -39.88 -44.89 -36.96
CA ASP A 9 -39.40 -45.07 -35.60
C ASP A 9 -39.91 -43.88 -34.75
N ALA A 10 -40.62 -44.19 -33.65
CA ALA A 10 -41.24 -43.22 -32.75
C ALA A 10 -40.29 -42.83 -31.59
N LYS A 11 -40.55 -41.64 -31.02
CA LYS A 11 -39.62 -40.73 -30.31
C LYS A 11 -39.45 -41.02 -28.78
N PRO A 12 -38.75 -40.14 -27.99
CA PRO A 12 -37.59 -40.36 -27.10
C PRO A 12 -38.03 -40.51 -25.59
N PRO A 13 -37.21 -40.48 -24.50
CA PRO A 13 -36.21 -39.48 -24.05
C PRO A 13 -34.99 -40.16 -23.34
N ARG A 14 -33.99 -39.55 -22.68
CA ARG A 14 -33.94 -38.30 -21.91
C ARG A 14 -32.46 -37.93 -21.61
N HIS A 15 -32.00 -36.88 -22.28
CA HIS A 15 -31.15 -35.78 -21.78
C HIS A 15 -30.25 -36.00 -20.54
N ARG A 16 -28.98 -36.41 -20.74
CA ARG A 16 -27.88 -36.22 -19.76
C ARG A 16 -26.84 -35.22 -20.29
N LYS A 17 -27.24 -33.95 -20.41
CA LYS A 17 -26.37 -32.81 -20.72
C LYS A 17 -26.61 -31.60 -19.79
N LYS A 18 -26.82 -31.84 -18.49
CA LYS A 18 -27.16 -30.76 -17.54
C LYS A 18 -26.02 -30.33 -16.60
N THR A 19 -24.99 -31.15 -16.42
CA THR A 19 -23.89 -30.84 -15.48
C THR A 19 -22.78 -29.99 -16.10
N TYR A 20 -22.47 -30.22 -17.38
CA TYR A 20 -21.40 -29.50 -18.09
C TYR A 20 -21.76 -28.06 -18.44
N THR A 21 -23.01 -27.83 -18.89
CA THR A 21 -23.54 -26.50 -19.17
C THR A 21 -23.72 -25.65 -17.92
N PHE A 22 -24.11 -26.27 -16.81
CA PHE A 22 -24.22 -25.61 -15.51
C PHE A 22 -22.84 -25.09 -15.06
N TRP A 23 -21.81 -25.95 -15.06
CA TRP A 23 -20.46 -25.59 -14.63
C TRP A 23 -19.81 -24.46 -15.47
N TRP A 24 -20.05 -24.46 -16.79
CA TRP A 24 -19.59 -23.37 -17.66
C TRP A 24 -20.27 -22.03 -17.39
N CYS A 25 -21.56 -22.03 -17.03
CA CYS A 25 -22.24 -20.80 -16.65
C CYS A 25 -21.69 -20.20 -15.35
N PHE A 26 -21.37 -21.02 -14.33
CA PHE A 26 -20.75 -20.50 -13.10
C PHE A 26 -19.37 -19.92 -13.34
N LEU A 27 -18.54 -20.57 -14.17
CA LEU A 27 -17.21 -20.06 -14.50
C LEU A 27 -17.30 -18.71 -15.22
N GLY A 28 -18.27 -18.52 -16.13
CA GLY A 28 -18.52 -17.24 -16.78
C GLY A 28 -18.98 -16.15 -15.81
N ILE A 29 -19.93 -16.45 -14.93
CA ILE A 29 -20.43 -15.50 -13.91
C ILE A 29 -19.31 -15.09 -12.95
N CYS A 30 -18.47 -16.04 -12.50
CA CYS A 30 -17.33 -15.73 -11.66
C CYS A 30 -16.29 -14.86 -12.36
N ALA A 31 -16.03 -15.11 -13.65
CA ALA A 31 -15.09 -14.30 -14.43
C ALA A 31 -15.58 -12.84 -14.59
N GLU A 32 -16.86 -12.65 -14.91
CA GLU A 32 -17.46 -11.30 -14.99
C GLU A 32 -17.45 -10.61 -13.63
N ALA A 33 -17.88 -11.29 -12.56
CA ALA A 33 -17.84 -10.73 -11.21
C ALA A 33 -16.43 -10.31 -10.79
N LEU A 34 -15.41 -11.12 -11.15
CA LEU A 34 -14.00 -10.80 -10.91
C LEU A 34 -13.58 -9.55 -11.70
N LEU A 35 -13.95 -9.44 -12.98
CA LEU A 35 -13.65 -8.28 -13.83
C LEU A 35 -14.31 -7.00 -13.30
N PHE A 36 -15.56 -7.07 -12.84
CA PHE A 36 -16.23 -5.95 -12.20
C PHE A 36 -15.52 -5.53 -10.90
N LEU A 37 -15.09 -6.48 -10.06
CA LEU A 37 -14.32 -6.19 -8.84
C LEU A 37 -12.96 -5.54 -9.15
N LEU A 38 -12.26 -6.06 -10.16
CA LEU A 38 -10.99 -5.51 -10.64
C LEU A 38 -11.15 -4.08 -11.16
N SER A 39 -12.27 -3.78 -11.81
CA SER A 39 -12.58 -2.44 -12.33
C SER A 39 -12.79 -1.45 -11.18
N THR A 40 -13.57 -1.81 -10.16
CA THR A 40 -13.81 -0.94 -8.99
C THR A 40 -12.57 -0.67 -8.15
N LEU A 41 -11.59 -1.59 -8.16
CA LEU A 41 -10.32 -1.41 -7.45
C LEU A 41 -9.41 -0.37 -8.14
N SER A 42 -9.66 -0.08 -9.42
CA SER A 42 -8.88 0.89 -10.20
C SER A 42 -9.23 2.34 -9.88
N ASP A 43 -10.37 2.59 -9.23
CA ASP A 43 -10.92 3.92 -8.96
C ASP A 43 -10.64 4.41 -7.53
N ALA A 44 -9.60 3.86 -6.88
CA ALA A 44 -9.21 4.24 -5.53
C ALA A 44 -7.71 4.56 -5.45
N CYS A 45 -7.32 5.38 -4.48
CA CYS A 45 -5.91 5.62 -4.18
C CYS A 45 -5.36 4.49 -3.29
N GLU A 46 -4.23 3.90 -3.69
CA GLU A 46 -3.45 2.99 -2.85
C GLU A 46 -2.60 3.77 -1.84
N LEU A 47 -2.15 3.13 -0.75
CA LEU A 47 -1.26 3.78 0.22
C LEU A 47 0.05 4.26 -0.44
N PRO A 48 0.49 5.52 -0.24
CA PRO A 48 1.79 5.97 -0.72
C PRO A 48 2.94 5.10 -0.21
N PRO A 49 4.06 5.02 -0.94
CA PRO A 49 5.24 4.32 -0.45
C PRO A 49 5.70 4.89 0.90
N PRO A 50 6.33 4.07 1.75
CA PRO A 50 6.75 4.50 3.08
C PRO A 50 7.80 5.61 2.97
N PHE A 51 7.62 6.66 3.78
CA PHE A 51 8.57 7.77 3.88
C PHE A 51 9.70 7.44 4.87
N GLU A 52 10.82 8.15 4.77
CA GLU A 52 11.94 7.97 5.71
C GLU A 52 11.62 8.64 7.04
N ALA A 53 11.17 9.90 7.02
CA ALA A 53 11.05 10.76 8.20
C ALA A 53 9.62 10.88 8.78
N MET A 54 8.58 10.45 8.05
CA MET A 54 7.18 10.54 8.52
C MET A 54 6.42 9.21 8.39
N GLU A 55 5.32 9.09 9.12
CA GLU A 55 4.44 7.92 9.15
C GLU A 55 2.96 8.33 9.30
N PRO A 56 2.00 7.51 8.85
CA PRO A 56 0.58 7.76 9.09
C PRO A 56 0.28 7.86 10.59
N LYS A 57 -0.62 8.78 10.98
CA LYS A 57 -1.08 8.90 12.37
C LYS A 57 -1.94 7.73 12.81
N HIS A 58 -2.73 7.20 11.88
CA HIS A 58 -3.68 6.11 12.08
C HIS A 58 -3.28 4.91 11.23
N GLU A 59 -3.87 3.75 11.54
CA GLU A 59 -3.66 2.54 10.73
C GLU A 59 -4.14 2.79 9.28
N PRO A 60 -3.28 2.56 8.28
CA PRO A 60 -3.65 2.83 6.91
C PRO A 60 -4.67 1.80 6.40
N LYS A 61 -5.62 2.28 5.59
CA LYS A 61 -6.49 1.43 4.79
C LYS A 61 -5.74 0.87 3.58
N PRO A 62 -6.16 -0.28 3.03
CA PRO A 62 -5.59 -0.79 1.79
C PRO A 62 -5.91 0.12 0.58
N TYR A 63 -7.07 0.79 0.60
CA TYR A 63 -7.55 1.69 -0.46
C TYR A 63 -8.27 2.89 0.14
N TYR A 64 -8.26 4.00 -0.60
CA TYR A 64 -8.89 5.27 -0.21
C TYR A 64 -9.74 5.82 -1.35
N GLU A 65 -10.96 6.24 -1.03
CA GLU A 65 -11.88 6.86 -1.99
C GLU A 65 -11.46 8.30 -2.32
N VAL A 66 -11.89 8.82 -3.46
CA VAL A 66 -11.65 10.21 -3.86
C VAL A 66 -12.14 11.18 -2.77
N GLY A 67 -11.28 12.11 -2.37
CA GLY A 67 -11.54 13.07 -1.29
C GLY A 67 -11.19 12.58 0.12
N GLU A 68 -10.88 11.28 0.30
CA GLU A 68 -10.33 10.81 1.57
C GLU A 68 -8.91 11.35 1.80
N THR A 69 -8.52 11.40 3.08
CA THR A 69 -7.25 11.97 3.50
C THR A 69 -6.47 11.04 4.42
N ILE A 70 -5.14 11.17 4.36
CA ILE A 70 -4.21 10.53 5.30
C ILE A 70 -3.49 11.64 6.04
N GLU A 71 -3.62 11.64 7.37
CA GLU A 71 -2.81 12.49 8.23
C GLU A 71 -1.49 11.80 8.58
N TYR A 72 -0.38 12.52 8.36
CA TYR A 72 0.96 12.08 8.72
C TYR A 72 1.45 12.77 9.99
N LYS A 73 2.40 12.12 10.65
CA LYS A 73 3.21 12.67 11.74
C LYS A 73 4.67 12.33 11.49
N CYS A 74 5.58 13.14 12.03
CA CYS A 74 6.99 12.79 12.00
C CYS A 74 7.25 11.55 12.86
N LYS A 75 8.12 10.66 12.38
CA LYS A 75 8.56 9.49 13.14
C LYS A 75 9.32 9.93 14.39
N LYS A 76 9.46 9.01 15.36
CA LYS A 76 10.27 9.24 16.55
C LYS A 76 11.71 9.64 16.15
N GLY A 77 12.19 10.75 16.70
CA GLY A 77 13.49 11.31 16.35
C GLY A 77 13.47 12.36 15.26
N TYR A 78 12.29 12.73 14.77
CA TYR A 78 12.06 13.82 13.84
C TYR A 78 11.08 14.84 14.44
N ILE A 79 11.20 16.10 14.01
CA ILE A 79 10.34 17.22 14.40
C ILE A 79 9.69 17.84 13.15
N PHE A 80 8.44 18.28 13.31
CA PHE A 80 7.70 18.93 12.24
C PHE A 80 8.20 20.37 12.01
N LEU A 81 8.37 20.72 10.75
CA LEU A 81 8.73 22.04 10.26
C LEU A 81 7.52 22.69 9.61
N TYR A 82 7.06 23.81 10.15
CA TYR A 82 6.08 24.67 9.48
C TYR A 82 6.76 25.43 8.33
N PRO A 83 6.11 25.66 7.16
CA PRO A 83 4.70 25.44 6.83
C PRO A 83 4.42 24.17 5.99
N PHE A 84 5.20 23.11 6.13
CA PHE A 84 5.02 21.91 5.30
C PHE A 84 3.67 21.23 5.53
N ILE A 85 3.15 20.57 4.49
CA ILE A 85 1.86 19.89 4.52
C ILE A 85 2.07 18.45 4.99
N MET A 86 1.28 18.03 5.99
CA MET A 86 1.31 16.67 6.57
C MET A 86 0.02 15.89 6.30
N VAL A 87 -0.71 16.27 5.26
CA VAL A 87 -1.98 15.64 4.87
C VAL A 87 -1.93 15.31 3.39
N ALA A 88 -2.13 14.04 3.04
CA ALA A 88 -2.30 13.61 1.66
C ALA A 88 -3.81 13.49 1.38
N THR A 89 -4.27 13.99 0.23
CA THR A 89 -5.67 13.88 -0.20
C THR A 89 -5.74 13.09 -1.49
N CYS A 90 -6.65 12.13 -1.59
CA CYS A 90 -6.88 11.36 -2.82
C CYS A 90 -7.64 12.24 -3.83
N GLU A 91 -7.02 12.54 -4.96
CA GLU A 91 -7.56 13.38 -6.02
C GLU A 91 -8.46 12.59 -6.98
N PRO A 92 -9.35 13.25 -7.75
CA PRO A 92 -10.23 12.59 -8.71
C PRO A 92 -9.55 11.83 -9.85
N ASN A 93 -8.23 12.01 -10.03
CA ASN A 93 -7.41 11.24 -10.95
C ASN A 93 -6.84 9.97 -10.32
N HIS A 94 -7.31 9.59 -9.12
CA HIS A 94 -6.86 8.43 -8.33
C HIS A 94 -5.37 8.50 -7.96
N THR A 95 -4.86 9.72 -7.79
CA THR A 95 -3.50 9.97 -7.29
C THR A 95 -3.56 10.83 -6.04
N TRP A 96 -2.48 10.80 -5.26
CA TRP A 96 -2.37 11.68 -4.09
C TRP A 96 -1.89 13.05 -4.50
N VAL A 97 -2.44 14.09 -3.87
CA VAL A 97 -1.82 15.42 -3.86
C VAL A 97 -0.34 15.26 -3.49
N PRO A 98 0.60 15.90 -4.23
CA PRO A 98 2.02 15.76 -3.98
C PRO A 98 2.39 16.00 -2.51
N ILE A 99 2.99 14.99 -1.89
CA ILE A 99 3.41 15.03 -0.49
C ILE A 99 4.84 14.51 -0.34
N SER A 100 5.60 15.11 0.57
CA SER A 100 6.99 14.75 0.86
C SER A 100 7.27 14.82 2.36
N ASP A 101 8.31 14.12 2.82
CA ASP A 101 8.71 14.10 4.22
C ASP A 101 9.74 15.17 4.59
N HIS A 102 10.01 16.12 3.68
CA HIS A 102 10.86 17.29 3.93
C HIS A 102 10.36 18.17 5.09
N GLY A 103 9.06 18.09 5.42
CA GLY A 103 8.48 18.72 6.60
C GLY A 103 8.91 18.09 7.93
N CYS A 104 9.65 16.98 7.92
CA CYS A 104 10.16 16.32 9.12
C CYS A 104 11.69 16.37 9.17
N ALA A 105 12.24 17.20 10.05
CA ALA A 105 13.68 17.29 10.26
C ALA A 105 14.14 16.37 11.39
N LYS A 106 15.28 15.71 11.20
CA LYS A 106 15.86 14.86 12.24
C LYS A 106 16.28 15.72 13.43
N ILE A 107 15.97 15.26 14.64
CA ILE A 107 16.34 15.97 15.87
C ILE A 107 17.86 15.95 16.02
N GLU A 108 18.44 17.14 16.14
CA GLU A 108 19.84 17.33 16.52
C GLU A 108 19.96 17.32 18.05
N CYS A 109 20.97 16.61 18.55
CA CYS A 109 21.31 16.60 19.97
C CYS A 109 22.19 17.81 20.30
N THR A 110 22.23 18.18 21.59
CA THR A 110 23.17 19.21 22.05
C THR A 110 24.60 18.80 21.73
N SER A 111 25.42 19.77 21.29
CA SER A 111 26.84 19.54 21.07
C SER A 111 27.48 18.98 22.33
N LEU A 112 28.21 17.89 22.17
CA LEU A 112 28.91 17.22 23.25
C LEU A 112 30.35 17.75 23.30
N ALA A 113 30.77 18.26 24.45
CA ALA A 113 32.14 18.67 24.68
C ALA A 113 32.98 17.51 25.23
N ASP A 114 34.29 17.57 25.00
CA ASP A 114 35.24 16.67 25.65
C ASP A 114 35.09 16.79 27.19
N PRO A 115 34.96 15.67 27.92
CA PRO A 115 34.97 15.69 29.38
C PRO A 115 36.37 16.06 29.90
N LYS A 116 36.43 16.54 31.15
CA LYS A 116 37.70 16.85 31.82
C LYS A 116 38.54 15.57 31.95
N PHE A 117 39.77 15.58 31.41
CA PHE A 117 40.65 14.41 31.31
C PHE A 117 40.04 13.24 30.52
N GLY A 118 39.33 13.52 29.44
CA GLY A 118 38.85 12.49 28.52
C GLY A 118 38.62 13.00 27.11
N LYS A 119 38.19 12.10 26.24
CA LYS A 119 37.80 12.39 24.85
C LYS A 119 36.45 11.80 24.53
N ILE A 120 35.72 12.48 23.65
CA ILE A 120 34.55 11.94 23.00
C ILE A 120 34.86 11.47 21.57
N HIS A 121 34.30 10.33 21.19
CA HIS A 121 34.38 9.77 19.85
C HIS A 121 32.96 9.57 19.31
N LEU A 122 32.63 10.27 18.22
CA LEU A 122 31.34 10.12 17.54
C LEU A 122 31.42 8.91 16.60
N LEU A 123 30.72 7.83 16.94
CA LEU A 123 30.81 6.57 16.18
C LEU A 123 30.14 6.69 14.81
N ASP A 124 29.08 7.50 14.71
CA ASP A 124 28.30 7.67 13.49
C ASP A 124 28.60 9.01 12.79
N GLY A 125 29.59 9.77 13.28
CA GLY A 125 30.05 11.05 12.71
C GLY A 125 29.05 12.22 12.80
N LYS A 126 27.90 12.03 13.43
CA LYS A 126 26.84 13.03 13.61
C LYS A 126 26.39 13.11 15.07
N ILE A 127 25.79 14.23 15.47
CA ILE A 127 25.21 14.44 16.80
C ILE A 127 23.69 14.56 16.66
N SER A 128 23.07 13.55 16.06
CA SER A 128 21.62 13.52 15.76
C SER A 128 20.92 12.34 16.44
N TRP A 129 19.59 12.32 16.42
CA TRP A 129 18.82 11.20 16.97
C TRP A 129 19.30 9.83 16.44
N GLY A 130 19.52 8.90 17.36
CA GLY A 130 20.02 7.55 17.07
C GLY A 130 21.53 7.45 16.88
N SER A 131 22.27 8.56 16.84
CA SER A 131 23.74 8.55 16.84
C SER A 131 24.30 8.14 18.20
N ARG A 132 25.49 7.56 18.20
CA ARG A 132 26.21 7.07 19.39
C ARG A 132 27.51 7.83 19.59
N ALA A 133 27.81 8.10 20.85
CA ALA A 133 29.07 8.65 21.29
C ALA A 133 29.74 7.71 22.29
N GLN A 134 31.06 7.58 22.18
CA GLN A 134 31.89 6.82 23.10
C GLN A 134 32.82 7.78 23.85
N PHE A 135 32.95 7.57 25.15
CA PHE A 135 33.83 8.37 26.00
C PHE A 135 35.03 7.53 26.42
N THR A 136 36.22 8.12 26.37
CA THR A 136 37.46 7.52 26.86
C THR A 136 38.12 8.43 27.89
N CYS A 137 38.50 7.88 29.04
CA CYS A 137 39.30 8.60 30.03
C CYS A 137 40.77 8.62 29.59
N MET A 138 41.46 9.73 29.83
CA MET A 138 42.90 9.81 29.75
C MET A 138 43.50 9.56 31.12
N ASP A 139 44.59 8.80 31.15
CA ASP A 139 45.40 8.53 32.35
C ASP A 139 46.36 9.69 32.65
#